data_AF-A0A954LIF5-F1
#
_entry.id   AF-A0A954LIF5-F1
#
_cell.length_a   1.000
_cell.length_b   1.000
_cell.length_c   1.000
_cell.angle_alpha   90.00
_cell.angle_beta   90.00
_cell.angle_gamma   90.00
#
_symmetry.space_group_name_H-M   'P 1'
#
loop_
_entity.id
_entity.type
_entity.pdbx_description
1 polymer ?
#
loop_
_entity_poly.entity_id
_entity_poly.type
_entity_poly.pdbx_seq_one_letter_code
_entity_poly.pdbx_strand_id
1 'polypeptide(L)'
;GRGKYGDIRILQENTAKQMTALYKVPNGERGLGWDKQSAYSSNRGDLFSDSAFGHGGFTGTAIWIDPEQELFVIFLSNRVHPDGRGSVNALAGRIGTVAAAAICPKVTQP
;
A
#
# COMPACT_ATOMS: atom_id res chain seq x y z
N GLY A 1 14.06 -7.16 2.39
CA GLY A 1 13.41 -6.17 3.29
C GLY A 1 14.47 -5.33 4.01
N ARG A 2 14.07 -4.29 4.75
CA ARG A 2 14.99 -3.41 5.52
C ARG A 2 16.15 -2.82 4.69
N GLY A 3 15.88 -2.52 3.41
CA GLY A 3 16.87 -1.99 2.46
C GLY A 3 17.78 -3.01 1.78
N LYS A 4 17.56 -4.32 1.98
CA LYS A 4 18.31 -5.40 1.31
C LYS A 4 17.45 -6.21 0.33
N TYR A 5 18.09 -6.67 -0.74
CA TYR A 5 17.60 -7.67 -1.70
C TYR A 5 18.68 -8.74 -1.89
N GLY A 6 18.42 -9.97 -1.41
CA GLY A 6 19.48 -10.97 -1.25
C GLY A 6 20.64 -10.42 -0.41
N ASP A 7 21.86 -10.59 -0.93
CA ASP A 7 23.09 -10.07 -0.29
C ASP A 7 23.37 -8.59 -0.61
N ILE A 8 22.60 -7.99 -1.52
CA ILE A 8 22.82 -6.61 -1.97
C ILE A 8 22.10 -5.62 -1.03
N ARG A 9 22.86 -4.63 -0.53
CA ARG A 9 22.30 -3.47 0.20
C ARG A 9 21.97 -2.35 -0.79
N ILE A 10 20.67 -2.10 -0.99
CA ILE A 10 20.15 -1.02 -1.84
C ILE A 10 20.02 0.26 -1.03
N LEU A 11 19.50 0.17 0.20
CA LEU A 11 19.34 1.28 1.14
C LEU A 11 19.94 0.93 2.49
N GLN A 12 20.42 1.94 3.23
CA GLN A 12 20.70 1.77 4.65
C GLN A 12 19.41 1.39 5.38
N GLU A 13 19.52 0.54 6.40
CA GLU A 13 18.36 0.06 7.14
C GLU A 13 17.62 1.21 7.81
N ASN A 14 18.36 2.17 8.40
CA ASN A 14 17.78 3.36 8.99
C ASN A 14 17.07 4.25 7.95
N THR A 15 17.61 4.34 6.73
CA THR A 15 16.95 5.06 5.63
C THR A 15 15.64 4.40 5.24
N ALA A 16 15.62 3.08 5.05
CA ALA A 16 14.39 2.35 4.75
C ALA A 16 13.36 2.53 5.87
N LYS A 17 13.79 2.44 7.14
CA LYS A 17 12.95 2.66 8.31
C LYS A 17 12.36 4.08 8.34
N GLN A 18 13.16 5.11 8.06
CA GLN A 18 12.68 6.49 8.03
C GLN A 18 11.70 6.73 6.88
N MET A 19 11.96 6.18 5.70
CA MET A 19 11.06 6.33 4.55
C MET A 19 9.66 5.76 4.85
N THR A 20 9.58 4.63 5.54
CA THR A 20 8.33 3.94 5.85
C THR A 20 7.76 4.30 7.23
N ALA A 21 8.38 5.20 7.97
CA ALA A 21 7.89 5.65 9.26
C ALA A 21 6.60 6.48 9.14
N LEU A 22 5.85 6.56 10.23
CA LEU A 22 4.63 7.35 10.32
C LEU A 22 4.95 8.80 10.68
N TYR A 23 4.44 9.72 9.87
CA TYR A 23 4.45 11.15 10.11
C TYR A 23 3.01 11.66 10.04
N LYS A 24 2.56 12.31 11.12
CA LYS A 24 1.24 12.93 11.19
C LYS A 24 1.20 14.16 10.28
N VAL A 25 0.15 14.26 9.46
CA VAL A 25 -0.14 15.41 8.59
C VAL A 25 -1.58 15.89 8.86
N PRO A 26 -1.98 17.11 8.44
CA PRO A 26 -3.29 17.66 8.78
C PRO A 26 -4.51 16.79 8.43
N ASN A 27 -4.38 15.84 7.49
CA ASN A 27 -5.46 14.96 7.03
C ASN A 27 -5.06 13.47 7.01
N GLY A 28 -4.39 13.02 8.08
CA GLY A 28 -4.05 11.61 8.31
C GLY A 28 -2.56 11.37 8.42
N GLU A 29 -2.09 10.25 7.88
CA GLU A 29 -0.74 9.75 8.13
C GLU A 29 0.01 9.41 6.85
N ARG A 30 1.27 9.79 6.78
CA ARG A 30 2.15 9.58 5.61
C ARG A 30 3.54 9.11 6.02
N GLY A 31 4.26 8.53 5.05
CA GLY A 31 5.70 8.30 5.08
C GLY A 31 6.44 9.28 4.16
N LEU A 32 7.77 9.16 4.09
CA LEU A 32 8.55 9.96 3.13
C LEU A 32 8.36 9.37 1.73
N GLY A 33 7.50 10.00 0.94
CA GLY A 33 7.11 9.52 -0.39
C GLY A 33 6.00 8.46 -0.39
N TRP A 34 5.42 8.16 0.77
CA TRP A 34 4.38 7.14 0.92
C TRP A 34 3.12 7.69 1.57
N ASP A 35 2.00 7.12 1.22
CA ASP A 35 0.75 7.17 1.96
C ASP A 35 0.70 6.02 2.98
N LYS A 36 0.01 6.23 4.11
CA LYS A 36 -0.25 5.19 5.11
C LYS A 36 -1.74 5.11 5.42
N GLN A 37 -2.31 6.22 5.89
CA GLN A 37 -3.74 6.34 6.20
C GLN A 37 -4.16 7.81 6.09
N SER A 38 -3.91 8.43 4.94
CA SER A 38 -4.41 9.77 4.64
C SER A 38 -5.83 9.71 4.07
N ALA A 39 -6.47 10.88 3.94
CA ALA A 39 -7.75 11.01 3.26
C ALA A 39 -7.76 10.47 1.80
N TYR A 40 -6.59 10.20 1.21
CA TYR A 40 -6.45 9.67 -0.14
C TYR A 40 -6.29 8.14 -0.20
N SER A 41 -6.21 7.45 0.93
CA SER A 41 -5.91 6.01 1.02
C SER A 41 -7.07 5.08 0.64
N SER A 42 -8.09 5.57 -0.07
CA SER A 42 -9.23 4.76 -0.55
C SER A 42 -8.84 3.57 -1.44
N ASN A 43 -7.61 3.55 -1.96
CA ASN A 43 -7.04 2.48 -2.78
C ASN A 43 -6.17 1.48 -1.97
N ARG A 44 -6.13 1.57 -0.64
CA ARG A 44 -5.37 0.71 0.29
C ARG A 44 -5.97 -0.69 0.44
N GLY A 45 -7.28 -0.74 0.64
CA GLY A 45 -7.96 -1.93 1.15
C GLY A 45 -8.08 -1.91 2.67
N ASP A 46 -9.02 -2.69 3.18
CA ASP A 46 -9.54 -2.59 4.55
C ASP A 46 -8.80 -3.50 5.54
N LEU A 47 -8.13 -4.54 5.02
CA LEU A 47 -7.48 -5.57 5.82
C LEU A 47 -5.96 -5.43 5.92
N PHE A 48 -5.40 -4.32 5.43
CA PHE A 48 -3.98 -3.99 5.64
C PHE A 48 -3.74 -3.52 7.09
N SER A 49 -2.59 -3.89 7.65
CA SER A 49 -2.14 -3.49 8.99
C SER A 49 -1.77 -2.01 9.06
N ASP A 50 -1.68 -1.45 10.25
CA ASP A 50 -1.29 -0.05 10.45
C ASP A 50 0.17 0.22 10.02
N SER A 51 1.02 -0.82 9.96
CA SER A 51 2.37 -0.68 9.40
C SER A 51 2.38 -0.55 7.88
N ALA A 52 1.28 -0.89 7.19
CA ALA A 52 1.20 -0.81 5.75
C ALA A 52 1.46 0.62 5.21
N PHE A 53 2.09 0.66 4.04
CA PHE A 53 2.38 1.89 3.32
C PHE A 53 2.27 1.65 1.82
N GLY A 54 1.92 2.69 1.08
CA GLY A 54 1.65 2.58 -0.35
C GLY A 54 1.45 3.91 -1.02
N HIS A 55 1.04 3.90 -2.28
CA HIS A 55 0.68 5.13 -2.99
C HIS A 55 -0.17 4.80 -4.23
N GLY A 56 -1.12 5.69 -4.55
CA GLY A 56 -1.81 5.69 -5.84
C GLY A 56 -1.13 6.57 -6.88
N GLY A 57 -1.07 6.15 -8.12
CA GLY A 57 -0.68 6.98 -9.26
C GLY A 57 -1.88 7.71 -9.86
N PHE A 58 -1.65 8.90 -10.42
CA PHE A 58 -2.69 9.69 -11.10
C PHE A 58 -3.42 8.92 -12.21
N THR A 59 -2.68 8.06 -12.92
CA THR A 59 -3.22 7.20 -13.98
C THR A 59 -4.02 6.01 -13.45
N GLY A 60 -4.14 5.82 -12.13
CA GLY A 60 -4.89 4.72 -11.53
C GLY A 60 -4.06 3.50 -11.16
N THR A 61 -2.73 3.62 -11.14
CA THR A 61 -1.87 2.59 -10.54
C THR A 61 -1.97 2.64 -9.01
N ALA A 62 -1.71 1.53 -8.33
CA ALA A 62 -1.55 1.51 -6.89
C ALA A 62 -0.51 0.46 -6.50
N ILE A 63 0.28 0.79 -5.48
CA ILE A 63 1.16 -0.16 -4.79
C ILE A 63 0.92 -0.04 -3.30
N TRP A 64 0.75 -1.16 -2.62
CA TRP A 64 0.64 -1.25 -1.17
C TRP A 64 1.50 -2.39 -0.66
N ILE A 65 2.22 -2.15 0.43
CA ILE A 65 3.15 -3.08 1.06
C ILE A 65 2.78 -3.16 2.53
N ASP A 66 2.59 -4.38 3.03
CA ASP A 66 2.32 -4.70 4.43
C ASP A 66 3.44 -5.59 4.98
N PRO A 67 4.40 -5.02 5.73
CA PRO A 67 5.48 -5.79 6.33
C PRO A 67 5.02 -6.79 7.39
N GLU A 68 3.90 -6.55 8.07
CA GLU A 68 3.37 -7.47 9.10
C GLU A 68 2.75 -8.71 8.48
N GLN A 69 2.07 -8.55 7.34
CA GLN A 69 1.44 -9.65 6.61
C GLN A 69 2.35 -10.29 5.55
N GLU A 70 3.61 -9.82 5.43
CA GLU A 70 4.53 -10.20 4.37
C GLU A 70 3.91 -10.11 2.96
N LEU A 71 3.09 -9.09 2.73
CA LEU A 71 2.29 -8.90 1.52
C LEU A 71 2.71 -7.64 0.78
N PHE A 72 2.71 -7.71 -0.55
CA PHE A 72 2.59 -6.52 -1.38
C PHE A 72 1.56 -6.76 -2.49
N VAL A 73 0.82 -5.70 -2.82
CA VAL A 73 -0.18 -5.69 -3.89
C VAL A 73 0.16 -4.58 -4.85
N ILE A 74 0.25 -4.91 -6.14
CA ILE A 74 0.46 -3.97 -7.22
C ILE A 74 -0.74 -4.06 -8.16
N PHE A 75 -1.47 -2.96 -8.30
CA PHE A 75 -2.54 -2.80 -9.27
C PHE A 75 -2.08 -1.85 -10.38
N LEU A 76 -1.96 -2.36 -11.60
CA LEU A 76 -1.56 -1.58 -12.75
C LEU A 76 -2.78 -1.34 -13.64
N SER A 77 -3.19 -0.08 -13.74
CA SER A 77 -4.29 0.31 -14.62
C SER A 77 -4.01 1.68 -15.24
N ASN A 78 -4.86 2.05 -16.19
CA ASN A 78 -4.81 3.35 -16.83
C ASN A 78 -6.23 3.96 -16.92
N ARG A 79 -6.68 4.56 -15.82
CA ARG A 79 -7.99 5.25 -15.72
C ARG A 79 -8.08 6.51 -16.57
N VAL A 80 -6.98 6.97 -17.18
CA VAL A 80 -7.02 8.09 -18.12
C VAL A 80 -7.28 7.66 -19.55
N HIS A 81 -7.21 6.35 -19.84
CA HIS A 81 -7.56 5.81 -21.15
C HIS A 81 -9.03 5.33 -21.21
N PRO A 82 -9.76 5.61 -22.30
CA PRO A 82 -9.40 6.50 -23.42
C PRO A 82 -9.68 7.99 -23.16
N ASP A 83 -10.53 8.33 -22.18
CA ASP A 83 -11.17 9.65 -22.08
C ASP A 83 -11.04 10.34 -20.71
N GLY A 84 -10.22 9.80 -19.79
CA GLY A 84 -9.97 10.46 -18.51
C GLY A 84 -11.04 10.27 -17.42
N ARG A 85 -12.10 9.49 -17.69
CA ARG A 85 -13.29 9.43 -16.83
C ARG A 85 -13.23 8.31 -15.79
N GLY A 86 -13.91 8.54 -14.68
CA GLY A 86 -14.06 7.57 -13.59
C GLY A 86 -12.87 7.49 -12.64
N SER A 87 -13.00 6.60 -11.67
CA SER A 87 -11.98 6.30 -10.65
C SER A 87 -11.88 4.80 -10.46
N VAL A 88 -10.65 4.33 -10.27
CA VAL A 88 -10.32 2.93 -10.01
C VAL A 88 -9.91 2.68 -8.57
N ASN A 89 -9.90 3.71 -7.71
CA ASN A 89 -9.42 3.59 -6.33
C ASN A 89 -10.19 2.53 -5.54
N ALA A 90 -11.52 2.54 -5.62
CA ALA A 90 -12.36 1.56 -4.94
C ALA A 90 -12.10 0.13 -5.45
N LEU A 91 -11.83 -0.04 -6.75
CA LEU A 91 -11.47 -1.34 -7.32
C LEU A 91 -10.10 -1.79 -6.80
N ALA A 92 -9.10 -0.91 -6.82
CA ALA A 92 -7.77 -1.20 -6.29
C ALA A 92 -7.82 -1.56 -4.80
N GLY A 93 -8.59 -0.83 -4.00
CA GLY A 93 -8.80 -1.12 -2.58
C GLY A 93 -9.45 -2.49 -2.38
N ARG A 94 -10.49 -2.83 -3.15
CA ARG A 94 -11.13 -4.16 -3.09
C ARG A 94 -10.17 -5.29 -3.46
N ILE A 95 -9.33 -5.09 -4.47
CA ILE A 95 -8.28 -6.06 -4.83
C ILE A 95 -7.29 -6.24 -3.66
N GLY A 96 -6.87 -5.14 -3.03
CA GLY A 96 -6.06 -5.17 -1.82
C GLY A 96 -6.70 -5.97 -0.69
N THR A 97 -7.98 -5.68 -0.37
CA THR A 97 -8.74 -6.41 0.64
C THR A 97 -8.82 -7.91 0.33
N VAL A 98 -9.10 -8.30 -0.91
CA VAL A 98 -9.17 -9.72 -1.32
C VAL A 98 -7.81 -10.40 -1.20
N ALA A 99 -6.72 -9.72 -1.58
CA ALA A 99 -5.37 -10.27 -1.47
C ALA A 99 -4.98 -10.52 -0.01
N ALA A 100 -5.22 -9.55 0.88
CA ALA A 100 -4.97 -9.71 2.32
C ALA A 100 -5.84 -10.83 2.92
N ALA A 101 -7.13 -10.89 2.57
CA ALA A 101 -8.03 -11.97 3.02
C ALA A 101 -7.59 -13.37 2.56
N ALA A 102 -6.93 -13.49 1.41
CA ALA A 102 -6.49 -14.77 0.87
C ALA A 102 -5.27 -15.36 1.62
N ILE A 103 -4.49 -14.53 2.31
CA ILE A 103 -3.31 -14.94 3.07
C ILE A 103 -3.52 -14.96 4.58
N CYS A 104 -4.54 -14.23 5.07
CA CYS A 104 -4.96 -14.36 6.46
C CYS A 104 -5.50 -15.77 6.71
N PRO A 105 -4.97 -16.52 7.70
CA PRO A 105 -5.56 -17.79 8.09
C PRO A 105 -7.02 -17.53 8.43
N LYS A 106 -7.95 -18.29 7.84
CA LYS A 106 -9.33 -18.29 8.31
C LYS A 106 -9.26 -18.52 9.82
N VAL A 107 -9.71 -17.55 10.61
CA VAL A 107 -10.19 -17.86 11.95
C VAL A 107 -11.29 -18.89 11.70
N THR A 108 -10.99 -20.15 11.97
CA THR A 108 -11.98 -21.22 11.99
C THR A 108 -13.08 -20.70 12.90
N GLN A 109 -14.24 -20.38 12.33
CA GLN A 109 -15.39 -20.04 13.18
C GLN A 109 -15.67 -21.26 14.07
N PRO A 110 -15.96 -21.04 15.36
CA PRO A 110 -16.29 -22.13 16.28
C PRO A 110 -17.53 -22.91 15.82
#